data_AF-A0A4Q3DP76-F1
#
_entry.id   AF-A0A4Q3DP76-F1
#
_cell.length_a   1.000
_cell.length_b   1.000
_cell.length_c   1.000
_cell.angle_alpha   90.00
_cell.angle_beta   90.00
_cell.angle_gamma   90.00
#
_symmetry.space_group_name_H-M   'P 1'
#
loop_
_entity.id
_entity.type
_entity.pdbx_description
1 polymer ?
#
loop_
_entity_poly.entity_id
_entity_poly.type
_entity_poly.pdbx_seq_one_letter_code
_entity_poly.pdbx_strand_id
1 'polypeptide(L)'
;MIRTLNVMLVVTSIAALVGVYALKYTVEDTAAEKTAIQRQIERQQADLSLLKADWAFLNQPANVAPIVTRHVAELNLQPLAQEQFGRFESLPMRMRAPDSSALDSLFEALDSGIDPIQQLITEAE
;
A
#
# COMPACT_ATOMS: atom_id res chain seq x y z
N MET A 1 -8.42 22.37 -64.25
CA MET A 1 -9.19 21.71 -63.16
C MET A 1 -8.67 20.31 -62.83
N ILE A 2 -8.42 19.42 -63.82
CA ILE A 2 -7.87 18.07 -63.55
C ILE A 2 -6.43 18.11 -63.00
N ARG A 3 -5.56 18.99 -63.52
CA ARG A 3 -4.18 19.14 -63.03
C ARG A 3 -4.10 19.56 -61.56
N THR A 4 -4.96 20.49 -61.11
CA THR A 4 -5.00 20.95 -59.71
C THR A 4 -5.51 19.85 -58.79
N LEU A 5 -6.52 19.08 -59.22
CA LEU A 5 -7.02 17.91 -58.50
C LEU A 5 -5.93 16.85 -58.31
N ASN A 6 -5.20 16.51 -59.38
CA ASN A 6 -4.13 15.51 -59.33
C ASN A 6 -3.00 15.93 -58.38
N VAL A 7 -2.62 17.22 -58.39
CA VAL A 7 -1.61 17.74 -57.46
C VAL A 7 -2.09 17.62 -56.01
N MET A 8 -3.36 17.94 -55.74
CA MET A 8 -3.94 17.83 -54.40
C MET A 8 -3.99 16.37 -53.91
N LEU A 9 -4.33 15.42 -54.79
CA LEU A 9 -4.30 13.99 -54.48
C LEU A 9 -2.89 13.49 -54.17
N VAL A 10 -1.89 13.90 -54.97
CA VAL A 10 -0.48 13.51 -54.71
C VAL A 10 0.01 14.08 -53.38
N VAL A 11 -0.27 15.35 -53.09
CA VAL A 11 0.12 15.97 -51.81
C VAL A 11 -0.55 15.25 -50.64
N THR A 12 -1.83 14.94 -50.76
CA THR A 12 -2.57 14.20 -49.72
C THR A 12 -1.99 12.80 -49.52
N SER A 13 -1.64 12.11 -50.60
CA SER A 13 -1.01 10.79 -50.54
C SER A 13 0.37 10.82 -49.87
N ILE A 14 1.20 11.83 -50.17
CA ILE A 14 2.50 12.01 -49.53
C ILE A 14 2.31 12.33 -48.04
N ALA A 15 1.37 13.20 -47.68
CA ALA A 15 1.07 13.52 -46.28
C ALA A 15 0.63 12.28 -45.49
N ALA A 16 -0.24 11.44 -46.09
CA ALA A 16 -0.64 10.17 -45.49
C ALA A 16 0.55 9.22 -45.30
N LEU A 17 1.44 9.11 -46.30
CA LEU A 17 2.64 8.27 -46.21
C LEU A 17 3.56 8.72 -45.07
N VAL A 18 3.82 10.02 -44.96
CA VAL A 18 4.62 10.60 -43.87
C VAL A 18 3.97 10.33 -42.52
N GLY A 19 2.65 10.51 -42.40
CA GLY A 19 1.91 10.23 -41.18
C GLY A 19 2.01 8.78 -40.73
N VAL A 20 1.85 7.82 -41.65
CA VAL A 20 1.98 6.38 -41.34
C VAL A 20 3.40 6.03 -40.89
N TYR A 21 4.42 6.58 -41.56
CA TYR A 21 5.80 6.28 -41.20
C TYR A 21 6.18 6.88 -39.84
N ALA A 22 5.74 8.11 -39.55
CA ALA A 22 5.92 8.73 -38.25
C ALA A 22 5.25 7.90 -37.15
N LEU A 23 4.01 7.43 -37.37
CA LEU A 23 3.32 6.57 -36.41
C LEU A 23 4.04 5.24 -36.20
N LYS A 24 4.52 4.60 -37.27
CA LYS A 24 5.28 3.36 -37.19
C LYS A 24 6.49 3.52 -36.28
N TYR A 25 7.26 4.58 -36.47
CA TYR A 25 8.46 4.84 -35.68
C TYR A 25 8.14 5.06 -34.19
N THR A 26 7.11 5.87 -33.88
CA THR A 26 6.67 6.09 -32.49
C THR A 26 6.22 4.80 -31.81
N VAL A 27 5.54 3.90 -32.54
CA VAL A 27 5.10 2.59 -32.02
C VAL A 27 6.30 1.68 -31.77
N GLU A 28 7.28 1.65 -32.67
CA GLU A 28 8.50 0.85 -32.51
C GLU A 28 9.33 1.31 -31.29
N ASP A 29 9.50 2.62 -31.10
CA ASP A 29 10.20 3.18 -29.94
C ASP A 29 9.50 2.80 -28.62
N THR A 30 8.18 2.97 -28.56
CA THR A 30 7.38 2.62 -27.37
C THR A 30 7.44 1.12 -27.09
N ALA A 31 7.42 0.27 -28.13
CA ALA A 31 7.54 -1.17 -27.99
C ALA A 31 8.92 -1.60 -27.47
N ALA A 32 9.99 -0.92 -27.92
CA ALA A 32 11.34 -1.14 -27.44
C ALA A 32 11.48 -0.77 -25.96
N GLU A 33 10.98 0.39 -25.55
CA GLU A 33 10.98 0.84 -24.16
C GLU A 33 10.21 -0.13 -23.25
N LYS A 34 9.00 -0.53 -23.65
CA LYS A 34 8.20 -1.52 -22.91
C LYS A 34 8.99 -2.81 -22.70
N THR A 35 9.67 -3.29 -23.74
CA THR A 35 10.48 -4.52 -23.67
C THR A 35 11.67 -4.35 -22.73
N ALA A 36 12.32 -3.19 -22.72
CA ALA A 36 13.42 -2.89 -21.82
C ALA A 36 12.97 -2.89 -20.35
N ILE A 37 11.84 -2.23 -20.05
CA ILE A 37 11.24 -2.20 -18.71
C ILE A 37 10.83 -3.61 -18.28
N GLN A 38 10.19 -4.38 -19.16
CA GLN A 38 9.77 -5.75 -18.85
C GLN A 38 10.96 -6.63 -18.44
N ARG A 39 12.08 -6.54 -19.18
CA ARG A 39 13.32 -7.25 -18.81
C ARG A 39 13.90 -6.78 -17.47
N GLN A 40 13.75 -5.50 -17.13
CA GLN A 40 14.16 -4.99 -15.83
C GLN A 40 13.30 -5.56 -14.70
N ILE A 41 11.98 -5.60 -14.89
CA ILE A 41 11.05 -6.20 -13.92
C ILE A 41 11.38 -7.67 -13.72
N GLU A 42 11.62 -8.44 -14.78
CA GLU A 42 11.97 -9.86 -14.69
C GLU A 42 13.24 -10.09 -13.89
N ARG A 43 14.29 -9.28 -14.10
CA ARG A 43 15.53 -9.34 -13.30
C ARG A 43 15.26 -9.04 -11.83
N GLN A 44 14.54 -7.97 -11.54
CA GLN A 44 14.21 -7.59 -10.16
C GLN A 44 13.33 -8.64 -9.46
N GLN A 45 12.42 -9.27 -10.18
CA GLN A 45 11.58 -10.35 -9.66
C GLN A 45 12.44 -11.58 -9.27
N ALA A 46 13.45 -11.90 -10.08
CA ALA A 46 14.40 -12.98 -9.78
C ALA A 46 15.21 -12.66 -8.51
N ASP A 47 15.73 -11.43 -8.40
CA ASP A 47 16.46 -10.98 -7.21
C ASP A 47 15.57 -11.02 -5.95
N LEU A 48 14.32 -10.56 -6.06
CA LEU A 48 13.35 -10.64 -4.97
C LEU A 48 13.02 -12.09 -4.59
N SER A 49 12.97 -13.00 -5.55
CA SER A 49 12.75 -14.42 -5.25
C SER A 49 13.87 -15.01 -4.41
N LEU A 50 15.12 -14.66 -4.73
CA LEU A 50 16.28 -15.07 -3.95
C LEU A 50 16.22 -14.48 -2.53
N LEU A 51 15.99 -13.17 -2.41
CA LEU A 51 15.91 -12.51 -1.10
C LEU A 51 14.77 -13.06 -0.23
N LYS A 52 13.63 -13.41 -0.84
CA LYS A 52 12.53 -14.08 -0.13
C LYS A 52 12.92 -15.47 0.36
N ALA A 53 13.72 -16.22 -0.40
CA ALA A 53 14.22 -17.51 0.03
C ALA A 53 15.17 -17.36 1.24
N ASP A 54 16.08 -16.40 1.19
CA ASP A 54 16.99 -16.10 2.30
C ASP A 54 16.22 -15.64 3.55
N TRP A 55 15.23 -14.77 3.36
CA TRP A 55 14.35 -14.34 4.45
C TRP A 55 13.59 -15.51 5.05
N ALA A 56 13.02 -16.39 4.20
CA ALA A 56 12.31 -17.57 4.67
C ALA A 56 13.25 -18.51 5.44
N PHE A 57 14.51 -18.66 5.01
CA PHE A 57 15.52 -19.43 5.71
C PHE A 57 15.88 -18.84 7.08
N LEU A 58 16.14 -17.53 7.16
CA LEU A 58 16.49 -16.87 8.41
C LEU A 58 15.33 -16.85 9.42
N ASN A 59 14.09 -16.74 8.96
CA ASN A 59 12.90 -16.71 9.83
C ASN A 59 12.37 -18.10 10.21
N GLN A 60 13.06 -19.19 9.84
CA GLN A 60 12.64 -20.51 10.27
C GLN A 60 12.64 -20.60 11.81
N PRO A 61 11.63 -21.25 12.42
CA PRO A 61 11.56 -21.40 13.87
C PRO A 61 12.82 -22.02 14.48
N ALA A 62 13.49 -22.92 13.76
CA ALA A 62 14.76 -23.53 14.18
C ALA A 62 15.89 -22.50 14.39
N ASN A 63 15.89 -21.40 13.65
CA ASN A 63 16.88 -20.32 13.77
C ASN A 63 16.46 -19.27 14.81
N VAL A 64 15.17 -18.95 14.86
CA VAL A 64 14.63 -17.90 15.75
C VAL A 64 14.47 -18.38 17.19
N ALA A 65 13.99 -19.60 17.41
CA ALA A 65 13.77 -20.16 18.74
C ALA A 65 15.00 -20.10 19.66
N PRO A 66 16.22 -20.51 19.26
CA PRO A 66 17.39 -20.44 20.15
C PRO A 66 17.77 -18.99 20.51
N ILE A 67 17.56 -18.03 19.61
CA ILE A 67 17.80 -16.60 19.88
C ILE A 67 16.80 -16.10 20.92
N VAL A 68 15.52 -16.42 20.73
CA VAL A 68 14.47 -16.07 21.69
C VAL A 68 14.77 -16.69 23.06
N THR A 69 15.10 -17.99 23.12
CA THR A 69 15.45 -18.67 24.38
C THR A 69 16.62 -18.01 25.10
N ARG A 70 17.65 -17.56 24.36
CA ARG A 70 18.80 -16.86 24.94
C ARG A 70 18.42 -15.51 25.56
N HIS A 71 17.45 -14.81 25.00
CA HIS A 71 17.04 -13.45 25.40
C HIS A 71 15.68 -13.39 26.11
N VAL A 72 15.20 -14.52 26.68
CA VAL A 72 13.90 -14.57 27.38
C VAL A 72 13.79 -13.51 28.48
N ALA A 73 14.86 -13.26 29.23
CA ALA A 73 14.85 -12.28 30.33
C ALA A 73 14.60 -10.83 29.87
N GLU A 74 15.05 -10.48 28.65
CA GLU A 74 14.87 -9.15 28.06
C GLU A 74 13.55 -9.05 27.29
N LEU A 75 13.19 -10.12 26.58
CA LEU A 75 12.01 -10.18 25.71
C LEU A 75 10.71 -10.41 26.49
N ASN A 76 10.78 -11.04 27.67
CA ASN A 76 9.64 -11.41 28.51
C ASN A 76 8.50 -12.10 27.73
N LEU A 77 8.87 -12.95 26.77
CA LEU A 77 7.92 -13.69 25.93
C LEU A 77 7.54 -15.00 26.60
N GLN A 78 6.24 -15.33 26.58
CA GLN A 78 5.70 -16.60 27.04
C GLN A 78 4.95 -17.29 25.90
N PRO A 79 4.97 -18.64 25.82
CA PRO A 79 4.12 -19.37 24.89
C PRO A 79 2.65 -19.01 25.12
N LEU A 80 1.88 -18.85 24.03
CA LEU A 80 0.44 -18.63 24.15
C LEU A 80 -0.21 -19.87 24.78
N ALA A 81 -1.00 -19.64 25.81
CA ALA A 81 -1.81 -20.68 26.43
C ALA A 81 -3.04 -20.98 25.55
N GLN A 82 -3.54 -22.22 25.59
CA GLN A 82 -4.66 -22.64 24.74
C GLN A 82 -5.93 -21.80 25.02
N GLU A 83 -6.10 -21.36 26.26
CA GLU A 83 -7.21 -20.55 26.74
C GLU A 83 -7.20 -19.12 26.16
N GLN A 84 -6.06 -18.65 25.65
CA GLN A 84 -5.93 -17.34 25.02
C GLN A 84 -6.44 -17.34 23.55
N PHE A 85 -6.67 -18.51 22.96
CA PHE A 85 -7.27 -18.62 21.64
C PHE A 85 -8.79 -18.45 21.74
N GLY A 86 -9.25 -17.21 21.53
CA GLY A 86 -10.67 -16.89 21.44
C GLY A 86 -11.29 -17.36 20.11
N ARG A 87 -12.59 -17.70 20.16
CA ARG A 87 -13.39 -17.90 18.95
C ARG A 87 -13.97 -16.56 18.49
N PHE A 88 -14.24 -16.40 17.19
CA PHE A 88 -14.86 -15.17 16.69
C PHE A 88 -16.20 -14.87 17.37
N GLU A 89 -16.98 -15.90 17.73
CA GLU A 89 -18.25 -15.75 18.44
C GLU A 89 -18.08 -15.29 19.91
N SER A 90 -16.87 -15.42 20.47
CA SER A 90 -16.54 -14.94 21.82
C SER A 90 -16.07 -13.48 21.83
N LEU A 91 -15.91 -12.85 20.67
CA LEU A 91 -15.62 -11.43 20.60
C LEU A 91 -16.88 -10.65 20.99
N PRO A 92 -16.79 -9.72 21.96
CA PRO A 92 -17.93 -8.88 22.28
C PRO A 92 -18.35 -8.10 21.04
N MET A 93 -19.67 -8.01 20.80
CA MET A 93 -20.21 -7.13 19.77
C MET A 93 -19.62 -5.73 20.00
N ARG A 94 -19.16 -5.08 18.92
CA ARG A 94 -18.61 -3.71 19.00
C ARG A 94 -19.51 -2.89 19.91
N MET A 95 -18.93 -2.35 20.99
CA MET A 95 -19.64 -1.41 21.86
C MET A 95 -20.23 -0.32 20.97
N ARG A 96 -21.47 0.11 21.30
CA ARG A 96 -22.13 1.24 20.64
C ARG A 96 -21.09 2.32 20.41
N ALA A 97 -21.04 2.85 19.18
CA ALA A 97 -20.11 3.93 18.84
C ALA A 97 -20.15 4.97 19.98
N PRO A 98 -19.00 5.48 20.44
CA PRO A 98 -18.96 6.52 21.46
C PRO A 98 -19.95 7.61 21.08
N ASP A 99 -20.68 8.15 22.05
CA ASP A 99 -21.59 9.26 21.79
C ASP A 99 -20.78 10.43 21.25
N SER A 100 -20.86 10.64 19.93
CA SER A 100 -20.09 11.67 19.25
C SER A 100 -20.47 13.05 19.76
N SER A 101 -21.72 13.25 20.17
CA SER A 101 -22.16 14.53 20.73
C SER A 101 -21.53 14.82 22.10
N ALA A 102 -21.39 13.79 22.93
CA ALA A 102 -20.70 13.92 24.21
C ALA A 102 -19.20 14.16 24.02
N LEU A 103 -18.58 13.51 23.03
CA LEU A 103 -17.19 13.75 22.67
C LEU A 103 -16.97 15.17 22.14
N ASP A 104 -17.84 15.65 21.25
CA ASP A 104 -17.79 17.01 20.72
C ASP A 104 -17.88 18.06 21.84
N SER A 105 -18.80 17.86 22.80
CA SER A 105 -18.91 18.74 23.97
C SER A 105 -17.68 18.72 24.89
N LEU A 106 -17.05 17.55 25.04
CA LEU A 106 -15.84 17.41 25.84
C LEU A 106 -14.65 18.10 25.19
N PHE A 107 -14.51 18.00 23.86
CA PHE A 107 -13.45 18.68 23.13
C PHE A 107 -13.63 20.20 23.13
N GLU A 108 -14.85 20.71 22.99
CA GLU A 108 -15.14 22.15 23.09
C GLU A 108 -14.86 22.70 24.49
N ALA A 109 -15.20 21.94 25.55
CA ALA A 109 -14.87 22.31 26.93
C ALA A 109 -13.35 22.38 27.17
N LEU A 110 -12.61 21.42 26.63
CA LEU A 110 -11.15 21.40 26.73
C LEU A 110 -10.50 22.55 25.95
N ASP A 111 -11.00 22.89 24.76
CA ASP A 111 -10.47 24.00 23.93
C ASP A 111 -10.77 25.37 24.54
N SER A 112 -11.89 25.49 25.27
CA SER A 112 -12.21 26.68 26.08
C SER A 112 -11.45 26.75 27.42
N GLY A 113 -10.53 25.82 27.67
CA GLY A 113 -9.66 25.81 28.85
C GLY A 113 -10.35 25.36 30.14
N ILE A 114 -11.51 24.72 30.03
CA ILE A 114 -12.26 24.17 31.16
C ILE A 114 -11.88 22.69 31.28
N ASP A 115 -11.31 22.29 32.41
CA ASP A 115 -11.08 20.86 32.71
C ASP A 115 -12.38 20.24 33.28
N PRO A 116 -13.09 19.41 32.50
CA PRO A 116 -14.35 18.82 32.95
C PRO A 116 -14.16 17.83 34.11
N ILE A 117 -12.96 17.26 34.31
CA ILE A 117 -12.69 16.35 35.45
C ILE A 117 -12.62 17.14 36.75
N GLN A 118 -12.03 18.34 36.73
CA GLN A 118 -11.92 19.19 37.91
C GLN A 118 -13.30 19.65 38.43
N GLN A 119 -14.28 19.84 37.54
CA GLN A 119 -15.65 20.21 37.90
C GLN A 119 -16.39 19.06 38.61
N LEU A 120 -16.25 17.82 38.11
CA LEU A 120 -16.86 16.64 38.72
C LEU A 120 -16.33 16.34 40.13
N ILE A 121 -15.06 16.67 40.40
CA ILE A 121 -14.46 16.53 41.74
C ILE A 121 -15.02 17.60 42.70
N THR A 122 -15.36 18.79 42.19
CA THR A 122 -15.82 19.93 43.00
C THR A 122 -17.33 19.87 43.30
N GLU A 123 -18.15 19.26 42.44
CA GLU A 123 -19.60 19.07 42.67
C GLU A 123 -19.95 17.88 43.58
N ALA A 124 -18.97 17.03 43.91
CA ALA A 124 -19.16 15.83 44.73
C ALA A 124 -18.89 16.05 46.24
N GLU A 125 -18.53 17.27 46.64
CA GLU A 125 -18.53 17.77 48.04
C GLU A 125 -19.82 18.54 48.37
#